data_AF-A0A0D9W414-F1
#
_entry.id   AF-A0A0D9W414-F1
#
_cell.length_a   1.000
_cell.length_b   1.000
_cell.length_c   1.000
_cell.angle_alpha   90.00
_cell.angle_beta   90.00
_cell.angle_gamma   90.00
#
_symmetry.space_group_name_H-M   'P 1'
#
loop_
_entity.id
_entity.type
_entity.pdbx_description
1 polymer ?
#
loop_
_entity_poly.entity_id
_entity_poly.type
_entity_poly.pdbx_seq_one_letter_code
_entity_poly.pdbx_strand_id
1 'polypeptide(L)'
;MEEMTISKRNGHNSEGTGVLSRAEIVHDEHPLSLGKTSVWNQYFQESEIIEQIDRDVKRTHPEMQFFNGDSSDALSNQESLKRILTIFAKLNPGIRYVQGMNEVLAPLYYMFKNDPEENNAESAEPDAFFCFVELLSGFRDNFCKQLDNSVVGIRSTISKLSQLLKRHDEELWRHLEVVTKVNPQFYAFRWITLLLTQEFKFRDCIHIWDALLGDPEGPQATLLRICCAMLILVRRRLLAGDFTANLKLLQNYPPTNIDHLLHIANKLRGPVPY
;
A
#
# COMPACT_ATOMS: atom_id res chain seq x y z
N MET A 1 -48.50 -0.90 8.85
CA MET A 1 -48.68 -2.36 8.87
C MET A 1 -47.32 -2.91 8.48
N GLU A 2 -46.47 -3.39 9.38
CA GLU A 2 -46.71 -4.31 10.48
C GLU A 2 -46.40 -3.72 11.86
N GLU A 3 -47.24 -4.10 12.82
CA GLU A 3 -47.22 -3.68 14.23
C GLU A 3 -46.21 -4.51 15.03
N MET A 4 -45.51 -3.83 15.92
CA MET A 4 -44.58 -4.39 16.89
C MET A 4 -45.38 -5.07 18.01
N THR A 5 -45.34 -6.40 18.06
CA THR A 5 -46.07 -7.20 19.05
C THR A 5 -45.41 -7.10 20.42
N ILE A 6 -46.00 -6.30 21.31
CA ILE A 6 -45.60 -6.21 22.73
C ILE A 6 -46.08 -7.47 23.47
N SER A 7 -45.17 -8.38 23.77
CA SER A 7 -45.44 -9.54 24.62
C SER A 7 -45.51 -9.12 26.09
N LYS A 8 -46.74 -9.11 26.64
CA LYS A 8 -47.00 -9.04 28.08
C LYS A 8 -46.31 -10.21 28.81
N ARG A 9 -45.55 -9.93 29.88
CA ARG A 9 -45.27 -10.92 30.93
C ARG A 9 -45.57 -10.37 32.32
N ASN A 10 -46.29 -11.22 33.03
CA ASN A 10 -46.90 -11.15 34.36
C ASN A 10 -46.07 -10.45 35.45
N GLY A 11 -46.81 -9.79 36.34
CA GLY A 11 -46.28 -9.08 37.49
C GLY A 11 -45.64 -9.95 38.57
N HIS A 12 -44.76 -9.31 39.32
CA HIS A 12 -44.42 -9.63 40.70
C HIS A 12 -44.40 -8.32 41.48
N ASN A 13 -45.18 -8.29 42.56
CA ASN A 13 -45.10 -7.26 43.60
C ASN A 13 -43.76 -7.39 44.33
N SER A 14 -42.99 -6.32 44.39
CA SER A 14 -42.09 -6.07 45.52
C SER A 14 -41.85 -4.56 45.65
N GLU A 15 -42.32 -4.01 46.76
CA GLU A 15 -41.94 -2.69 47.27
C GLU A 15 -40.41 -2.61 47.43
N GLY A 16 -39.81 -1.49 47.04
CA GLY A 16 -38.42 -1.17 47.42
C GLY A 16 -37.59 -0.53 46.32
N THR A 17 -37.31 0.77 46.49
CA THR A 17 -36.25 1.57 45.82
C THR A 17 -36.29 1.65 44.29
N GLY A 18 -36.49 2.87 43.77
CA GLY A 18 -36.42 3.19 42.33
C GLY A 18 -35.02 3.03 41.74
N VAL A 19 -34.59 1.79 41.55
CA VAL A 19 -33.39 1.42 40.79
C VAL A 19 -33.88 0.75 39.52
N LEU A 20 -33.63 1.38 38.37
CA LEU A 20 -33.87 0.75 37.07
C LEU A 20 -33.17 -0.62 37.05
N SER A 21 -33.88 -1.68 36.66
CA SER A 21 -33.28 -3.01 36.52
C SER A 21 -32.11 -2.91 35.54
N ARG A 22 -30.90 -3.22 36.01
CA ARG A 22 -29.71 -3.23 35.16
C ARG A 22 -29.93 -4.29 34.07
N ALA A 23 -30.01 -3.87 32.81
CA ALA A 23 -30.05 -4.81 31.71
C ALA A 23 -28.79 -5.70 31.79
N GLU A 24 -28.97 -7.02 31.79
CA GLU A 24 -27.84 -7.93 31.67
C GLU A 24 -27.18 -7.69 30.32
N ILE A 25 -25.96 -7.16 30.35
CA ILE A 25 -25.15 -6.97 29.15
C ILE A 25 -24.85 -8.38 28.63
N VAL A 26 -25.41 -8.72 27.46
CA VAL A 26 -25.10 -9.99 26.79
C VAL A 26 -23.58 -10.04 26.58
N HIS A 27 -22.95 -11.19 26.80
CA HIS A 27 -21.48 -11.31 26.83
C HIS A 27 -20.78 -10.80 25.53
N ASP A 28 -21.52 -10.73 24.42
CA ASP A 28 -21.09 -10.20 23.12
C ASP A 28 -21.28 -8.68 22.93
N GLU A 29 -22.05 -8.01 23.79
CA GLU A 29 -22.23 -6.54 23.81
C GLU A 29 -21.29 -5.84 24.80
N HIS A 30 -20.40 -6.60 25.43
CA HIS A 30 -19.43 -6.03 26.38
C HIS A 30 -18.31 -5.29 25.63
N PRO A 31 -17.91 -4.07 26.06
CA PRO A 31 -16.83 -3.30 25.42
C PRO A 31 -15.49 -4.03 25.34
N LEU A 32 -15.21 -4.92 26.30
CA LEU A 32 -13.99 -5.74 26.30
C LEU A 32 -14.18 -7.12 25.65
N SER A 33 -15.32 -7.38 24.99
CA SER A 33 -15.55 -8.67 24.34
C SER A 33 -14.57 -8.84 23.17
N LEU A 34 -13.79 -9.92 23.21
CA LEU A 34 -12.86 -10.31 22.15
C LEU A 34 -13.52 -11.18 21.07
N GLY A 35 -14.84 -11.41 21.17
CA GLY A 35 -15.60 -12.17 20.18
C GLY A 35 -15.51 -11.52 18.79
N LYS A 36 -15.35 -12.31 17.73
CA LYS A 36 -15.27 -11.78 16.35
C LYS A 36 -16.58 -11.11 15.89
N THR A 37 -17.70 -11.48 16.51
CA THR A 37 -19.05 -10.95 16.30
C THR A 37 -19.37 -9.76 17.22
N SER A 38 -18.49 -9.42 18.17
CA SER A 38 -18.68 -8.27 19.05
C SER A 38 -18.57 -6.98 18.26
N VAL A 39 -19.61 -6.14 18.36
CA VAL A 39 -19.64 -4.79 17.78
C VAL A 39 -18.48 -3.94 18.31
N TRP A 40 -18.11 -4.12 19.57
CA TRP A 40 -17.01 -3.39 20.19
C TRP A 40 -15.64 -3.83 19.68
N ASN A 41 -15.42 -5.14 19.51
CA ASN A 41 -14.17 -5.63 18.93
C ASN A 41 -13.97 -5.10 17.51
N GLN A 42 -15.04 -5.09 16.70
CA GLN A 42 -15.02 -4.52 15.36
C GLN A 42 -14.74 -3.01 15.42
N TYR A 43 -15.42 -2.28 16.31
CA TYR A 43 -15.20 -0.86 16.52
C TYR A 43 -13.75 -0.52 16.90
N PHE A 44 -13.14 -1.26 17.84
CA PHE A 44 -11.76 -1.02 18.26
C PHE A 44 -10.77 -1.33 17.14
N GLN A 45 -10.96 -2.43 16.39
CA GLN A 45 -10.13 -2.73 15.23
C GLN A 45 -10.25 -1.65 14.14
N GLU A 46 -11.46 -1.14 13.88
CA GLU A 46 -11.68 -0.05 12.93
C GLU A 46 -11.03 1.25 13.40
N SER A 47 -11.14 1.57 14.69
CA SER A 47 -10.53 2.76 15.29
C SER A 47 -9.00 2.72 15.17
N GLU A 48 -8.38 1.58 15.47
CA GLU A 48 -6.93 1.38 15.31
C GLU A 48 -6.47 1.60 13.86
N ILE A 49 -7.23 1.10 12.88
CA ILE A 49 -6.94 1.28 11.45
C ILE A 49 -7.05 2.76 11.07
N ILE A 50 -8.10 3.45 11.50
CA ILE A 50 -8.32 4.87 11.20
C ILE A 50 -7.21 5.73 11.83
N GLU A 51 -6.81 5.44 13.07
CA GLU A 51 -5.68 6.12 13.71
C GLU A 51 -4.36 5.86 12.99
N GLN A 52 -4.15 4.64 12.50
CA GLN A 52 -2.97 4.32 11.70
C GLN A 52 -2.95 5.11 10.39
N ILE A 53 -4.08 5.17 9.68
CA ILE A 53 -4.24 5.98 8.46
C ILE A 53 -3.96 7.45 8.77
N ASP A 54 -4.54 8.00 9.84
CA ASP A 54 -4.37 9.40 10.24
C ASP A 54 -2.90 9.76 10.47
N ARG A 55 -2.15 8.91 11.19
CA ARG A 55 -0.71 9.09 11.41
C ARG A 55 0.09 9.02 10.11
N ASP A 56 -0.26 8.12 9.20
CA ASP A 56 0.45 7.93 7.94
C ASP A 56 0.17 9.07 6.94
N VAL A 57 -1.08 9.53 6.84
CA VAL A 57 -1.47 10.69 6.02
C VAL A 57 -0.70 11.94 6.46
N LYS A 58 -0.64 12.21 7.77
CA LYS A 58 0.10 13.36 8.33
C LYS A 58 1.60 13.37 8.06
N ARG A 59 2.19 12.25 7.64
CA ARG A 59 3.62 12.13 7.31
C ARG A 59 3.87 11.82 5.82
N THR A 60 2.84 11.87 4.98
CA THR A 60 2.93 11.55 3.54
C THR A 60 3.60 12.71 2.79
N HIS A 61 4.75 12.48 2.16
CA HIS A 61 5.53 13.51 1.44
C HIS A 61 5.70 14.82 2.24
N PRO A 62 6.41 14.78 3.38
CA PRO A 62 6.54 15.92 4.30
C PRO A 62 7.19 17.16 3.65
N GLU A 63 7.95 16.98 2.58
CA GLU A 63 8.56 18.05 1.81
C GLU A 63 7.58 18.81 0.90
N MET A 64 6.39 18.25 0.66
CA MET A 64 5.40 18.82 -0.26
C MET A 64 4.33 19.61 0.48
N GLN A 65 4.26 20.91 0.20
CA GLN A 65 3.21 21.80 0.74
C GLN A 65 1.79 21.33 0.40
N PHE A 66 1.63 20.62 -0.73
CA PHE A 66 0.35 20.04 -1.14
C PHE A 66 -0.21 19.04 -0.11
N PHE A 67 0.67 18.27 0.55
CA PHE A 67 0.28 17.25 1.53
C PHE A 67 0.54 17.68 2.98
N ASN A 68 1.56 18.51 3.23
CA ASN A 68 2.03 18.85 4.57
C ASN A 68 2.11 20.36 4.85
N GLY A 69 1.42 21.18 4.06
CA GLY A 69 1.29 22.61 4.33
C GLY A 69 0.23 22.93 5.40
N ASP A 70 0.33 24.11 6.00
CA ASP A 70 -0.67 24.63 6.96
C ASP A 70 -1.89 25.29 6.29
N SER A 71 -1.97 25.22 4.95
CA SER A 71 -3.06 25.80 4.18
C SER A 71 -4.36 25.00 4.31
N SER A 72 -5.50 25.66 4.13
CA SER A 72 -6.81 24.99 4.09
C SER A 72 -6.86 23.90 3.00
N ASP A 73 -6.19 24.12 1.87
CA ASP A 73 -6.17 23.17 0.76
C ASP A 73 -5.37 21.92 1.11
N ALA A 74 -4.20 22.08 1.76
CA ALA A 74 -3.39 20.95 2.21
C ALA A 74 -4.12 20.09 3.25
N LEU A 75 -4.81 20.72 4.20
CA LEU A 75 -5.66 20.02 5.17
C LEU A 75 -6.81 19.28 4.48
N SER A 76 -7.46 19.90 3.49
CA SER A 76 -8.50 19.26 2.68
C SER A 76 -7.97 18.05 1.89
N ASN A 77 -6.76 18.14 1.36
CA ASN A 77 -6.09 17.04 0.67
C ASN A 77 -5.79 15.87 1.62
N GLN A 78 -5.28 16.14 2.82
CA GLN A 78 -5.08 15.11 3.85
C GLN A 78 -6.39 14.40 4.20
N GLU A 79 -7.46 15.16 4.42
CA GLU A 79 -8.78 14.58 4.74
C GLU A 79 -9.32 13.72 3.59
N SER A 80 -9.07 14.12 2.33
CA SER A 80 -9.44 13.32 1.15
C SER A 80 -8.67 12.00 1.09
N LEU A 81 -7.34 12.02 1.28
CA LEU A 81 -6.53 10.80 1.38
C LEU A 81 -7.02 9.87 2.49
N LYS A 82 -7.30 10.44 3.67
CA LYS A 82 -7.80 9.70 4.84
C LYS A 82 -9.14 9.03 4.54
N ARG A 83 -10.09 9.73 3.91
CA ARG A 83 -11.40 9.15 3.53
C ARG A 83 -11.24 8.02 2.53
N ILE A 84 -10.47 8.23 1.45
CA ILE A 84 -10.20 7.20 0.43
C ILE A 84 -9.63 5.93 1.08
N LEU A 85 -8.58 6.05 1.90
CA LEU A 85 -7.92 4.91 2.56
C LEU A 85 -8.85 4.22 3.56
N THR A 86 -9.67 4.99 4.27
CA THR A 86 -10.65 4.45 5.23
C THR A 86 -11.72 3.64 4.51
N ILE A 87 -12.30 4.19 3.43
CA ILE A 87 -13.30 3.51 2.61
C ILE A 87 -12.70 2.25 1.99
N PHE A 88 -11.49 2.32 1.44
CA PHE A 88 -10.78 1.17 0.90
C PHE A 88 -10.62 0.05 1.94
N ALA A 89 -10.15 0.38 3.14
CA ALA A 89 -9.94 -0.58 4.22
C ALA A 89 -11.25 -1.26 4.65
N LYS A 90 -12.36 -0.50 4.69
CA LYS A 90 -13.69 -1.03 5.01
C LYS A 90 -14.24 -1.96 3.93
N LEU A 91 -14.06 -1.61 2.66
CA LEU A 91 -14.54 -2.41 1.53
C LEU A 91 -13.70 -3.67 1.28
N ASN A 92 -12.44 -3.70 1.76
CA ASN A 92 -11.50 -4.79 1.52
C ASN A 92 -11.05 -5.46 2.84
N PRO A 93 -11.94 -6.10 3.62
CA PRO A 93 -11.62 -6.61 4.96
C PRO A 93 -10.53 -7.70 5.00
N GLY A 94 -10.24 -8.34 3.86
CA GLY A 94 -9.15 -9.33 3.73
C GLY A 94 -7.75 -8.74 3.52
N ILE A 95 -7.66 -7.48 3.07
CA ILE A 95 -6.38 -6.76 2.90
C ILE A 95 -6.26 -5.71 4.01
N ARG A 96 -7.33 -4.93 4.21
CA ARG A 96 -7.40 -3.73 5.06
C ARG A 96 -6.33 -2.70 4.65
N TYR A 97 -6.12 -1.69 5.47
CA TYR A 97 -5.01 -0.76 5.30
C TYR A 97 -3.68 -1.42 5.66
N VAL A 98 -2.67 -1.21 4.82
CA VAL A 98 -1.28 -1.59 5.08
C VAL A 98 -0.41 -0.34 5.00
N GLN A 99 0.46 -0.15 5.99
CA GLN A 99 1.36 1.00 6.02
C GLN A 99 2.14 1.14 4.71
N GLY A 100 2.10 2.34 4.13
CA GLY A 100 2.68 2.65 2.83
C GLY A 100 1.67 2.76 1.69
N MET A 101 0.43 2.28 1.87
CA MET A 101 -0.67 2.54 0.93
C MET A 101 -0.94 4.03 0.74
N ASN A 102 -0.71 4.86 1.77
CA ASN A 102 -0.76 6.31 1.69
C ASN A 102 0.20 6.88 0.63
N GLU A 103 1.41 6.31 0.52
CA GLU A 103 2.42 6.74 -0.46
C GLU A 103 2.03 6.32 -1.89
N VAL A 104 1.30 5.21 -2.05
CA VAL A 104 0.78 4.75 -3.34
C VAL A 104 -0.42 5.59 -3.78
N LEU A 105 -1.29 5.97 -2.84
CA LEU A 105 -2.44 6.82 -3.16
C LEU A 105 -2.03 8.26 -3.53
N ALA A 106 -0.99 8.79 -2.88
CA ALA A 106 -0.61 10.20 -3.00
C ALA A 106 -0.34 10.66 -4.44
N PRO A 107 0.45 9.95 -5.28
CA PRO A 107 0.64 10.30 -6.68
C PRO A 107 -0.67 10.37 -7.48
N LEU A 108 -1.58 9.41 -7.30
CA LEU A 108 -2.87 9.38 -7.99
C LEU A 108 -3.71 10.60 -7.63
N TYR A 109 -3.90 10.83 -6.33
CA TYR A 109 -4.70 11.95 -5.85
C TYR A 109 -4.10 13.30 -6.26
N TYR A 110 -2.78 13.45 -6.19
CA TYR A 110 -2.10 14.66 -6.66
C TYR A 110 -2.39 14.94 -8.13
N MET A 111 -2.29 13.93 -9.00
CA MET A 111 -2.53 14.10 -10.43
C MET A 111 -3.96 14.52 -10.72
N PHE A 112 -4.95 13.84 -10.12
CA PHE A 112 -6.35 14.21 -10.32
C PHE A 112 -6.70 15.57 -9.74
N LYS A 113 -6.16 15.92 -8.55
CA LYS A 113 -6.48 17.20 -7.91
C LYS A 113 -5.87 18.40 -8.64
N ASN A 114 -4.79 18.19 -9.38
CA ASN A 114 -4.15 19.22 -10.21
C ASN A 114 -4.52 19.08 -11.70
N ASP A 115 -5.63 18.40 -12.02
CA ASP A 115 -6.12 18.34 -13.39
C ASP A 115 -6.39 19.78 -13.91
N PRO A 116 -5.96 20.14 -15.13
CA PRO A 116 -6.21 21.45 -15.71
C PRO A 116 -7.70 21.78 -15.86
N GLU A 117 -8.55 20.76 -16.02
CA GLU A 117 -9.99 20.91 -16.15
C GLU A 117 -10.64 20.86 -14.76
N GLU A 118 -11.25 21.97 -14.33
CA GLU A 118 -11.82 22.14 -12.99
C GLU A 118 -12.84 21.06 -12.64
N ASN A 119 -13.70 20.67 -13.59
CA ASN A 119 -14.69 19.60 -13.39
C ASN A 119 -14.05 18.24 -13.06
N ASN A 120 -12.88 17.94 -13.62
CA ASN A 120 -12.13 16.72 -13.32
C ASN A 120 -11.47 16.84 -11.95
N ALA A 121 -10.88 18.00 -11.64
CA ALA A 121 -10.25 18.27 -10.35
C ALA A 121 -11.24 18.25 -9.17
N GLU A 122 -12.51 18.58 -9.39
CA GLU A 122 -13.60 18.39 -8.42
C GLU A 122 -13.90 16.91 -8.14
N SER A 123 -13.73 16.05 -9.16
CA SER A 123 -13.93 14.60 -9.08
C SER A 123 -12.67 13.84 -8.61
N ALA A 124 -11.63 14.54 -8.17
CA ALA A 124 -10.34 13.95 -7.84
C ALA A 124 -10.40 12.87 -6.74
N GLU A 125 -11.27 13.03 -5.74
CA GLU A 125 -11.41 12.05 -4.66
C GLU A 125 -11.99 10.71 -5.15
N PRO A 126 -13.17 10.65 -5.80
CA PRO A 126 -13.70 9.40 -6.35
C PRO A 126 -12.79 8.80 -7.44
N ASP A 127 -12.20 9.62 -8.32
CA ASP A 127 -11.32 9.12 -9.38
C ASP A 127 -10.05 8.48 -8.82
N ALA A 128 -9.44 9.13 -7.81
CA ALA A 128 -8.30 8.57 -7.10
C ALA A 128 -8.68 7.26 -6.39
N PHE A 129 -9.86 7.18 -5.77
CA PHE A 129 -10.33 5.94 -5.13
C PHE A 129 -10.43 4.78 -6.12
N PHE A 130 -11.12 4.96 -7.24
CA PHE A 130 -11.31 3.87 -8.21
C PHE A 130 -10.00 3.47 -8.88
N CYS A 131 -9.15 4.43 -9.25
CA CYS A 131 -7.84 4.13 -9.83
C CYS A 131 -6.92 3.43 -8.82
N PHE A 132 -6.98 3.81 -7.54
CA PHE A 132 -6.24 3.15 -6.48
C PHE A 132 -6.69 1.71 -6.26
N VAL A 133 -8.00 1.46 -6.25
CA VAL A 133 -8.57 0.11 -6.16
C VAL A 133 -8.13 -0.75 -7.35
N GLU A 134 -8.25 -0.23 -8.57
CA GLU A 134 -7.86 -0.94 -9.80
C GLU A 134 -6.37 -1.27 -9.78
N LEU A 135 -5.51 -0.29 -9.47
CA LEU A 135 -4.08 -0.49 -9.36
C LEU A 135 -3.74 -1.57 -8.33
N LEU A 136 -4.27 -1.47 -7.12
CA LEU A 136 -4.00 -2.43 -6.07
C LEU A 136 -4.57 -3.82 -6.35
N SER A 137 -5.62 -3.94 -7.17
CA SER A 137 -6.18 -5.23 -7.56
C SER A 137 -5.12 -6.09 -8.28
N GLY A 138 -4.29 -5.48 -9.13
CA GLY A 138 -3.18 -6.14 -9.84
C GLY A 138 -2.01 -6.54 -8.94
N PHE A 139 -1.91 -5.96 -7.74
CA PHE A 139 -0.87 -6.26 -6.76
C PHE A 139 -1.42 -6.92 -5.47
N ARG A 140 -2.71 -7.28 -5.46
CA ARG A 140 -3.45 -7.70 -4.25
C ARG A 140 -2.74 -8.80 -3.47
N ASP A 141 -2.19 -9.79 -4.17
CA ASP A 141 -1.54 -10.93 -3.54
C ASP A 141 -0.26 -10.54 -2.79
N ASN A 142 0.38 -9.43 -3.15
CA ASN A 142 1.55 -8.90 -2.45
C ASN A 142 1.19 -8.26 -1.08
N PHE A 143 -0.07 -7.87 -0.87
CA PHE A 143 -0.53 -7.22 0.37
C PHE A 143 -1.28 -8.18 1.29
N CYS A 144 -1.70 -9.35 0.80
CA CYS A 144 -2.37 -10.33 1.63
C CYS A 144 -1.34 -11.08 2.48
N LYS A 145 -1.23 -10.74 3.78
CA LYS A 145 -0.30 -11.39 4.73
C LYS A 145 -0.40 -12.92 4.74
N GLN A 146 -1.59 -13.46 4.48
CA GLN A 146 -1.82 -14.90 4.41
C GLN A 146 -1.09 -15.57 3.24
N LEU A 147 -0.80 -14.80 2.19
CA LEU A 147 -0.09 -15.24 1.00
C LEU A 147 1.41 -14.97 1.07
N ASP A 148 1.96 -14.37 2.14
CA ASP A 148 3.40 -14.07 2.21
C ASP A 148 4.28 -15.32 2.01
N ASN A 149 3.83 -16.48 2.47
CA ASN A 149 4.51 -17.77 2.30
C ASN A 149 4.03 -18.57 1.08
N SER A 150 3.12 -18.01 0.27
CA SER A 150 2.48 -18.66 -0.88
C SER A 150 3.28 -18.46 -2.18
N VAL A 151 3.01 -19.33 -3.15
CA VAL A 151 3.52 -19.25 -4.53
C VAL A 151 2.98 -18.04 -5.32
N VAL A 152 1.97 -17.33 -4.80
CA VAL A 152 1.41 -16.12 -5.42
C VAL A 152 1.67 -14.82 -4.66
N GLY A 153 2.19 -14.88 -3.43
CA GLY A 153 2.41 -13.66 -2.63
C GLY A 153 3.75 -12.97 -2.87
N ILE A 154 4.07 -11.99 -2.02
CA ILE A 154 5.23 -11.10 -2.18
C ILE A 154 6.56 -11.85 -2.35
N ARG A 155 6.76 -12.97 -1.67
CA ARG A 155 7.98 -13.79 -1.82
C ARG A 155 8.13 -14.36 -3.22
N SER A 156 7.03 -14.76 -3.86
CA SER A 156 7.03 -15.21 -5.25
C SER A 156 7.40 -14.07 -6.20
N THR A 157 6.84 -12.88 -5.98
CA THR A 157 7.15 -11.68 -6.76
C THR A 157 8.63 -11.26 -6.62
N ILE A 158 9.18 -11.33 -5.40
CA ILE A 158 10.62 -11.11 -5.15
C ILE A 158 11.47 -12.21 -5.82
N SER A 159 11.03 -13.46 -5.81
CA SER A 159 11.71 -14.55 -6.52
C SER A 159 11.72 -14.34 -8.04
N LYS A 160 10.63 -13.82 -8.62
CA LYS A 160 10.58 -13.43 -10.03
C LYS A 160 11.59 -12.33 -10.36
N LEU A 161 11.77 -11.33 -9.49
CA LEU A 161 12.83 -10.33 -9.62
C LEU A 161 14.22 -10.97 -9.62
N SER A 162 14.48 -11.86 -8.66
CA SER A 162 15.75 -12.60 -8.56
C SER A 162 16.03 -13.41 -9.83
N GLN A 163 15.04 -14.14 -10.35
CA GLN A 163 15.15 -14.90 -11.59
C GLN A 163 15.39 -14.00 -12.81
N LEU A 164 14.74 -12.83 -12.86
CA LEU A 164 14.95 -11.85 -13.92
C LEU A 164 16.39 -11.33 -13.88
N LEU A 165 16.92 -10.98 -12.69
CA LEU A 165 18.32 -10.59 -12.54
C LEU A 165 19.26 -11.71 -12.99
N LYS A 166 19.02 -12.95 -12.55
CA LYS A 166 19.84 -14.11 -12.94
C LYS A 166 19.89 -14.29 -14.46
N ARG A 167 18.76 -14.10 -15.14
CA ARG A 167 18.66 -14.23 -16.61
C ARG A 167 19.47 -13.16 -17.34
N HIS A 168 19.48 -11.93 -16.84
CA HIS A 168 20.08 -10.79 -17.55
C HIS A 168 21.51 -10.45 -17.07
N ASP A 169 21.89 -10.80 -15.84
CA ASP A 169 23.21 -10.57 -15.27
C ASP A 169 23.51 -11.62 -14.18
N GLU A 170 23.87 -12.83 -14.60
CA GLU A 170 24.16 -13.96 -13.70
C GLU A 170 25.32 -13.66 -12.73
N GLU A 171 26.33 -12.91 -13.18
CA GLU A 171 27.47 -12.51 -12.33
C GLU A 171 26.99 -11.65 -11.15
N LEU A 172 26.19 -10.61 -11.42
CA LEU A 172 25.64 -9.75 -10.38
C LEU A 172 24.70 -10.53 -9.45
N TRP A 173 23.82 -11.36 -10.02
CA TRP A 173 22.93 -12.22 -9.24
C TRP A 173 23.71 -13.12 -8.27
N ARG A 174 24.75 -13.81 -8.77
CA ARG A 174 25.59 -14.70 -7.98
C ARG A 174 26.33 -13.94 -6.89
N HIS A 175 26.83 -12.74 -7.19
CA HIS A 175 27.50 -11.91 -6.20
C HIS A 175 26.56 -11.50 -5.05
N LEU A 176 25.33 -11.08 -5.37
CA LEU A 176 24.35 -10.68 -4.36
C LEU A 176 23.87 -11.86 -3.52
N GLU A 177 23.42 -12.94 -4.15
CA GLU A 177 22.74 -14.02 -3.42
C GLU A 177 23.69 -15.06 -2.84
N VAL A 178 24.81 -15.35 -3.52
CA VAL A 178 25.72 -16.44 -3.12
C VAL A 178 26.94 -15.90 -2.39
N VAL A 179 27.62 -14.90 -2.96
CA VAL A 179 28.88 -14.38 -2.41
C VAL A 179 28.63 -13.50 -1.18
N THR A 180 27.84 -12.45 -1.35
CA THR A 180 27.55 -11.48 -0.28
C THR A 180 26.35 -11.86 0.57
N LYS A 181 25.49 -12.78 0.10
CA LYS A 181 24.29 -13.27 0.80
C LYS A 181 23.29 -12.16 1.17
N VAL A 182 23.21 -11.13 0.34
CA VAL A 182 22.20 -10.07 0.45
C VAL A 182 20.87 -10.61 -0.03
N ASN A 183 19.97 -10.92 0.92
CA ASN A 183 18.64 -11.43 0.60
C ASN A 183 17.78 -10.32 -0.07
N PRO A 184 17.19 -10.58 -1.26
CA PRO A 184 16.28 -9.66 -1.93
C PRO A 184 15.14 -9.10 -1.08
N GLN A 185 14.66 -9.86 -0.08
CA GLN A 185 13.62 -9.42 0.85
C GLN A 185 13.98 -8.10 1.57
N PHE A 186 15.28 -7.84 1.84
CA PHE A 186 15.70 -6.68 2.64
C PHE A 186 15.73 -5.35 1.87
N TYR A 187 15.59 -5.38 0.55
CA TYR A 187 15.51 -4.17 -0.28
C TYR A 187 14.29 -4.19 -1.20
N ALA A 188 14.03 -5.31 -1.89
CA ALA A 188 13.01 -5.40 -2.93
C ALA A 188 11.58 -5.44 -2.36
N PHE A 189 11.40 -5.84 -1.10
CA PHE A 189 10.07 -5.83 -0.46
C PHE A 189 9.44 -4.44 -0.54
N ARG A 190 10.15 -3.41 -0.06
CA ARG A 190 9.69 -2.02 -0.08
C ARG A 190 9.53 -1.49 -1.50
N TRP A 191 10.46 -1.81 -2.39
CA TRP A 191 10.42 -1.39 -3.80
C TRP A 191 9.13 -1.84 -4.48
N ILE A 192 8.76 -3.11 -4.25
CA ILE A 192 7.61 -3.75 -4.89
C ILE A 192 6.30 -3.34 -4.22
N THR A 193 6.21 -3.40 -2.89
CA THR A 193 4.95 -3.13 -2.19
C THR A 193 4.55 -1.66 -2.22
N LEU A 194 5.52 -0.75 -2.41
CA LEU A 194 5.26 0.69 -2.50
C LEU A 194 5.37 1.22 -3.94
N LEU A 195 5.48 0.35 -4.94
CA LEU A 195 5.58 0.75 -6.35
C LEU A 195 6.64 1.86 -6.58
N LEU A 196 7.78 1.73 -5.89
CA LEU A 196 8.94 2.63 -5.92
C LEU A 196 8.73 4.06 -5.39
N THR A 197 7.58 4.38 -4.77
CA THR A 197 7.27 5.74 -4.30
C THR A 197 8.23 6.28 -3.24
N GLN A 198 8.91 5.40 -2.51
CA GLN A 198 9.92 5.78 -1.52
C GLN A 198 11.38 5.64 -2.01
N GLU A 199 11.62 5.22 -3.26
CA GLU A 199 12.99 5.16 -3.83
C GLU A 199 13.36 6.40 -4.62
N PHE A 200 12.36 7.08 -5.17
CA PHE A 200 12.54 8.21 -6.06
C PHE A 200 11.80 9.44 -5.53
N LYS A 201 12.24 10.62 -5.95
CA LYS A 201 11.53 11.86 -5.65
C LYS A 201 10.15 11.82 -6.32
N PHE A 202 9.19 12.54 -5.75
CA PHE A 202 7.80 12.54 -6.23
C PHE A 202 7.64 12.70 -7.75
N ARG A 203 8.32 13.69 -8.34
CA ARG A 203 8.30 13.92 -9.80
C ARG A 203 8.86 12.73 -10.60
N ASP A 204 9.95 12.16 -10.13
CA ASP A 204 10.58 11.00 -10.78
C ASP A 204 9.70 9.75 -10.63
N CYS A 205 8.98 9.63 -9.51
CA CYS A 205 7.99 8.58 -9.29
C CYS A 205 6.83 8.67 -10.30
N ILE A 206 6.27 9.86 -10.51
CA ILE A 206 5.21 10.07 -11.52
C ILE A 206 5.71 9.66 -12.92
N HIS A 207 6.93 10.06 -13.28
CA HIS A 207 7.49 9.70 -14.58
C HIS A 207 7.73 8.18 -14.73
N ILE A 208 8.15 7.50 -13.66
CA ILE A 208 8.22 6.03 -13.63
C ILE A 208 6.81 5.42 -13.80
N TRP A 209 5.81 6.04 -13.19
CA TRP A 209 4.43 5.56 -13.21
C TRP A 209 3.77 5.69 -14.59
N ASP A 210 4.14 6.68 -15.40
CA ASP A 210 3.72 6.75 -16.81
C ASP A 210 4.10 5.46 -17.56
N ALA A 211 5.33 4.98 -17.35
CA ALA A 211 5.79 3.72 -17.93
C ALA A 211 5.13 2.51 -17.26
N LEU A 212 4.97 2.53 -15.93
CA LEU A 212 4.34 1.44 -15.17
C LEU A 212 2.91 1.16 -15.63
N LEU A 213 2.12 2.21 -15.81
CA LEU A 213 0.70 2.13 -16.16
C LEU A 213 0.46 2.03 -17.67
N GLY A 214 1.35 2.59 -18.49
CA GLY A 214 1.21 2.59 -19.95
C GLY A 214 1.75 1.34 -20.67
N ASP A 215 2.44 0.44 -19.97
CA ASP A 215 3.06 -0.73 -20.61
C ASP A 215 2.02 -1.84 -20.88
N PRO A 216 1.90 -2.33 -22.12
CA PRO A 216 0.95 -3.40 -22.46
C PRO A 216 1.23 -4.75 -21.76
N GLU A 217 2.45 -4.99 -21.26
CA GLU A 217 2.75 -6.18 -20.46
C GLU A 217 2.20 -6.11 -19.02
N GLY A 218 1.66 -4.95 -18.63
CA GLY A 218 0.99 -4.70 -17.37
C GLY A 218 1.93 -4.23 -16.24
N PRO A 219 1.37 -3.58 -15.19
CA PRO A 219 2.15 -2.92 -14.15
C PRO A 219 3.14 -3.82 -13.43
N GLN A 220 2.75 -5.06 -13.08
CA GLN A 220 3.63 -5.94 -12.32
C GLN A 220 4.87 -6.36 -13.11
N ALA A 221 4.73 -6.68 -14.40
CA ALA A 221 5.86 -7.08 -15.23
C ALA A 221 6.83 -5.90 -15.41
N THR A 222 6.29 -4.70 -15.66
CA THR A 222 7.06 -3.46 -15.82
C THR A 222 7.80 -3.08 -14.55
N LEU A 223 7.13 -3.16 -13.38
CA LEU A 223 7.76 -2.91 -12.09
C LEU A 223 8.99 -3.81 -11.86
N LEU A 224 8.86 -5.11 -12.13
CA LEU A 224 9.97 -6.05 -11.96
C LEU A 224 11.14 -5.74 -12.91
N ARG A 225 10.86 -5.31 -14.16
CA ARG A 225 11.89 -4.85 -15.08
C ARG A 225 12.59 -3.59 -14.57
N ILE A 226 11.85 -2.63 -14.03
CA ILE A 226 12.43 -1.40 -13.45
C ILE A 226 13.30 -1.75 -12.24
N CYS A 227 12.82 -2.57 -11.31
CA CYS A 227 13.60 -3.07 -10.17
C CYS A 227 14.88 -3.80 -10.61
N CYS A 228 14.81 -4.62 -11.67
CA CYS A 228 15.99 -5.30 -12.21
C CYS A 228 16.97 -4.31 -12.86
N ALA A 229 16.46 -3.33 -13.62
CA ALA A 229 17.28 -2.28 -14.22
C ALA A 229 17.97 -1.42 -13.15
N MET A 230 17.30 -1.16 -12.02
CA MET A 230 17.91 -0.49 -10.87
C MET A 230 19.14 -1.26 -10.37
N LEU A 231 19.08 -2.58 -10.24
CA LEU A 231 20.21 -3.40 -9.82
C LEU A 231 21.37 -3.33 -10.84
N ILE A 232 21.06 -3.46 -12.13
CA ILE A 232 22.04 -3.42 -13.22
C ILE A 232 22.74 -2.06 -13.30
N LEU A 233 22.02 -0.96 -13.08
CA LEU A 233 22.60 0.39 -13.12
C LEU A 233 23.70 0.61 -12.08
N VAL A 234 23.54 0.04 -10.89
CA VAL A 234 24.53 0.16 -9.81
C VAL A 234 25.48 -1.05 -9.73
N ARG A 235 25.44 -1.94 -10.72
CA ARG A 235 26.23 -3.18 -10.82
C ARG A 235 27.68 -3.04 -10.36
N ARG A 236 28.40 -2.05 -10.90
CA ARG A 236 29.84 -1.85 -10.59
C ARG A 236 30.08 -1.64 -9.11
N ARG A 237 29.19 -0.89 -8.44
CA ARG A 237 29.27 -0.63 -6.99
C ARG A 237 28.90 -1.87 -6.19
N LEU A 238 27.91 -2.63 -6.65
CA LEU A 238 27.48 -3.87 -5.99
C LEU A 238 28.56 -4.97 -6.04
N LEU A 239 29.19 -5.16 -7.21
CA LEU A 239 30.28 -6.14 -7.37
C LEU A 239 31.52 -5.81 -6.54
N ALA A 240 31.79 -4.51 -6.32
CA ALA A 240 32.89 -4.06 -5.49
C ALA A 240 32.57 -4.06 -3.98
N GLY A 241 31.27 -4.09 -3.62
CA GLY A 241 30.80 -3.98 -2.25
C GLY A 241 30.65 -5.32 -1.54
N ASP A 242 30.75 -5.29 -0.21
CA ASP A 242 30.40 -6.39 0.69
C ASP A 242 28.91 -6.37 1.07
N PHE A 243 28.49 -7.28 1.96
CA PHE A 243 27.11 -7.36 2.43
C PHE A 243 26.56 -6.01 2.93
N THR A 244 27.31 -5.33 3.80
CA THR A 244 26.87 -4.09 4.44
C THR A 244 26.79 -2.94 3.44
N ALA A 245 27.82 -2.78 2.61
CA ALA A 245 27.86 -1.74 1.59
C ALA A 245 26.72 -1.91 0.56
N ASN A 246 26.49 -3.15 0.13
CA ASN A 246 25.44 -3.47 -0.85
C ASN A 246 24.05 -3.26 -0.26
N LEU A 247 23.79 -3.73 0.96
CA LEU A 247 22.49 -3.54 1.60
C LEU A 247 22.20 -2.05 1.80
N LYS A 248 23.18 -1.27 2.30
CA LYS A 248 23.02 0.17 2.47
C LYS A 248 22.75 0.90 1.16
N LEU A 249 23.44 0.49 0.09
CA LEU A 249 23.25 1.06 -1.26
C LEU A 249 21.84 0.77 -1.79
N LEU A 250 21.32 -0.44 -1.60
CA LEU A 250 20.00 -0.82 -2.10
C LEU A 250 18.86 -0.25 -1.25
N GLN A 251 19.07 -0.07 0.06
CA GLN A 251 18.09 0.60 0.92
C GLN A 251 18.05 2.12 0.74
N ASN A 252 19.13 2.72 0.22
CA ASN A 252 19.25 4.15 -0.05
C ASN A 252 19.74 4.34 -1.49
N TYR A 253 18.84 4.06 -2.44
CA TYR A 253 19.18 4.03 -3.86
C TYR A 253 19.68 5.41 -4.32
N PRO A 254 20.78 5.47 -5.11
CA PRO A 254 21.37 6.75 -5.50
C PRO A 254 20.49 7.50 -6.51
N PRO A 255 20.59 8.84 -6.56
CA PRO A 255 19.96 9.64 -7.61
C PRO A 255 20.33 9.10 -8.99
N THR A 256 19.31 8.92 -9.84
CA THR A 256 19.43 8.22 -11.12
C THR A 256 18.67 8.96 -12.20
N ASN A 257 19.18 8.95 -13.42
CA ASN A 257 18.45 9.47 -14.58
C ASN A 257 17.32 8.48 -14.94
N ILE A 258 16.08 8.94 -14.85
CA ILE A 258 14.89 8.10 -15.03
C ILE A 258 14.73 7.63 -16.48
N ASP A 259 15.01 8.47 -17.48
CA ASP A 259 14.96 8.06 -18.89
C ASP A 259 15.92 6.90 -19.17
N HIS A 260 17.13 6.97 -18.63
CA HIS A 260 18.11 5.92 -18.78
C HIS A 260 17.71 4.65 -18.03
N LEU A 261 17.14 4.77 -16.83
CA LEU A 261 16.58 3.65 -16.08
C LEU A 261 15.46 2.94 -16.87
N LEU A 262 14.50 3.69 -17.39
CA LEU A 262 13.40 3.16 -18.18
C LEU A 262 13.87 2.56 -19.51
N HIS A 263 14.88 3.14 -20.15
CA HIS A 263 15.53 2.57 -21.34
C HIS A 263 16.15 1.20 -21.04
N ILE A 264 16.88 1.07 -19.94
CA ILE A 264 17.45 -0.23 -19.53
C ILE A 264 16.33 -1.20 -19.20
N ALA A 265 15.31 -0.79 -18.44
CA ALA A 265 14.16 -1.63 -18.11
C ALA A 265 13.46 -2.18 -19.36
N ASN A 266 13.27 -1.34 -20.38
CA ASN A 266 12.68 -1.76 -21.66
C ASN A 266 13.55 -2.77 -22.42
N LYS A 267 14.88 -2.71 -22.30
CA LYS A 267 15.78 -3.73 -22.88
C LYS A 267 15.70 -5.09 -22.18
N LEU A 268 15.14 -5.16 -20.98
CA LEU A 268 14.92 -6.41 -20.23
C LEU A 268 13.60 -7.10 -20.61
N ARG A 269 12.85 -6.58 -21.59
CA ARG A 269 11.70 -7.30 -22.13
C ARG A 269 12.15 -8.67 -22.65
N GLY A 270 11.36 -9.70 -22.34
CA GLY A 270 11.55 -11.02 -22.93
C GLY A 270 11.19 -10.99 -24.42
N PRO A 271 11.56 -12.04 -25.19
CA PRO A 271 10.95 -12.23 -26.50
C PRO A 271 9.43 -12.31 -26.30
N VAL A 272 8.68 -11.51 -27.07
CA VAL A 272 7.22 -11.59 -27.12
C VAL A 272 6.86 -13.03 -27.51
N PRO A 273 6.07 -13.77 -26.71
CA PRO A 273 5.58 -15.07 -27.15
C PRO A 273 4.71 -14.82 -28.38
N TYR A 274 5.22 -15.20 -29.56
CA TYR A 274 4.46 -15.27 -30.80
C TYR A 274 3.44 -16.41 -30.73
#